data_AF-A0A919EZ08-F1
#
_entry.id   AF-A0A919EZ08-F1
#
_cell.length_a   1.000
_cell.length_b   1.000
_cell.length_c   1.000
_cell.angle_alpha   90.00
_cell.angle_beta   90.00
_cell.angle_gamma   90.00
#
_symmetry.space_group_name_H-M   'P 1'
#
loop_
_entity.id
_entity.type
_entity.pdbx_description
1 polymer ?
#
loop_
_entity_poly.entity_id
_entity_poly.type
_entity_poly.pdbx_seq_one_letter_code
_entity_poly.pdbx_strand_id
1 'polypeptide(L)'
;MLTPHPPRPSRPPSGAGSGESDEFLAGPLRAGSDAEASRSAALLMARHWQPAHEYAAICLAAPGPLAHMVTATAFHQVLGRLALGEPADALRPRLLVAVRDTVLNWAATDRITAVLPQLAQPAGGRGMRTAPAPVPQNRLLSERSFHALSRPEQALLWHTEVEAEPPAVPAGLLGVDVGSATAALDQARETFREGLVRAHRELAPGKECRYYNRLLDVPIRRGGTLLPDVQDHLAGCAHCRHAAEQLGHVDAALGVLLAEAVLGWGARRYLDSRPGRRQGPARGGSTGSAGSGGRRRRGGRRRAGGPGRPARLVTAVSARRPPGAWSSRALLTGVGVASAVLLATVLAVGAWPDGGDGTEPVATDAVPRPASPSPTGLPAAGRPGPLRDAAGRCLDVKGGPEAGASAVLAACSGSATQRWTYETDGLLRSAAGTGLCLDSHADAGVVLLGRCAGAGSERGDDVRYDLTPQGELLPRWDRTLALAAGGDRTGAVLVVKVRDGSAAQRWTAA
;
A
#
# COMPACT_ATOMS: atom_id res chain seq x y z
N MET A 1 37.61 -21.83 -7.30
CA MET A 1 37.48 -20.79 -8.34
C MET A 1 36.56 -19.71 -7.79
N LEU A 2 37.13 -18.55 -7.47
CA LEU A 2 36.44 -17.38 -6.90
C LEU A 2 35.84 -16.57 -8.05
N THR A 3 34.53 -16.37 -8.08
CA THR A 3 33.92 -15.30 -8.88
C THR A 3 33.96 -14.01 -8.05
N PRO A 4 34.69 -12.97 -8.50
CA PRO A 4 34.78 -11.73 -7.77
C PRO A 4 33.44 -11.00 -7.86
N HIS A 5 32.82 -10.73 -6.71
CA HIS A 5 31.73 -9.78 -6.65
C HIS A 5 32.24 -8.43 -7.17
N PRO A 6 31.51 -7.74 -8.08
CA PRO A 6 31.89 -6.39 -8.45
C PRO A 6 31.86 -5.51 -7.19
N PRO A 7 32.82 -4.57 -7.04
CA PRO A 7 32.88 -3.70 -5.88
C PRO A 7 31.59 -2.87 -5.78
N ARG A 8 31.10 -2.72 -4.54
CA ARG A 8 29.98 -1.85 -4.20
C ARG A 8 30.27 -0.43 -4.67
N PRO A 9 29.34 0.28 -5.32
CA PRO A 9 29.43 1.73 -5.40
C PRO A 9 29.37 2.28 -3.96
N SER A 10 30.43 2.96 -3.54
CA SER A 10 30.61 3.53 -2.20
C SER A 10 29.77 4.80 -1.95
N ARG A 11 28.91 5.17 -2.90
CA ARG A 11 27.98 6.29 -2.82
C ARG A 11 26.81 6.03 -3.79
N PRO A 12 25.55 6.36 -3.45
CA PRO A 12 24.55 6.58 -4.48
C PRO A 12 25.10 7.66 -5.45
N PRO A 13 24.78 7.60 -6.76
CA PRO A 13 25.17 8.67 -7.67
C PRO A 13 24.71 10.01 -7.08
N SER A 14 25.63 10.96 -7.04
CA SER A 14 25.36 12.33 -6.59
C SER A 14 24.18 12.85 -7.40
N GLY A 15 23.07 13.22 -6.73
CA GLY A 15 21.96 13.88 -7.38
C GLY A 15 22.43 15.18 -8.04
N ALA A 16 22.55 15.17 -9.36
CA ALA A 16 22.90 16.32 -10.16
C ALA A 16 22.13 16.24 -11.48
N GLY A 17 20.89 16.72 -11.43
CA GLY A 17 19.97 16.87 -12.55
C GLY A 17 18.53 16.73 -12.06
N SER A 18 17.71 17.77 -12.23
CA SER A 18 16.26 17.74 -11.97
C SER A 18 15.51 16.68 -12.80
N GLY A 19 16.16 16.07 -13.80
CA GLY A 19 15.63 15.02 -14.67
C GLY A 19 15.82 13.58 -14.18
N GLU A 20 16.04 13.32 -12.89
CA GLU A 20 16.17 11.95 -12.35
C GLU A 20 15.30 11.68 -11.10
N SER A 21 14.19 12.41 -10.93
CA SER A 21 13.21 12.14 -9.88
C SER A 21 12.59 10.73 -10.05
N ASP A 22 12.06 10.16 -8.97
CA ASP A 22 11.37 8.86 -9.04
C ASP A 22 10.17 8.92 -10.01
N GLU A 23 9.45 10.05 -10.02
CA GLU A 23 8.33 10.28 -10.93
C GLU A 23 8.77 10.37 -12.39
N PHE A 24 9.89 11.05 -12.67
CA PHE A 24 10.45 11.10 -14.02
C PHE A 24 10.87 9.70 -14.49
N LEU A 25 11.55 8.92 -13.63
CA LEU A 25 11.96 7.55 -13.93
C LEU A 25 10.77 6.61 -14.11
N ALA A 26 9.63 6.87 -13.46
CA ALA A 26 8.43 6.06 -13.60
C ALA A 26 7.64 6.34 -14.89
N GLY A 27 7.82 7.50 -15.53
CA GLY A 27 7.12 7.87 -16.76
C GLY A 27 7.14 6.78 -17.85
N PRO A 28 8.32 6.23 -18.20
CA PRO A 28 8.42 5.13 -19.17
C PRO A 28 7.74 3.82 -18.77
N LEU A 29 7.48 3.57 -17.48
CA LEU A 29 6.70 2.39 -17.06
C LEU A 29 5.24 2.46 -17.51
N ARG A 30 4.70 3.67 -17.68
CA ARG A 30 3.29 3.91 -18.03
C ARG A 30 3.08 3.93 -19.54
N ALA A 31 4.01 4.55 -20.27
CA ALA A 31 3.83 4.90 -21.67
C ALA A 31 5.09 4.74 -22.54
N GLY A 32 6.18 4.20 -21.99
CA GLY A 32 7.42 3.95 -22.73
C GLY A 32 7.41 2.62 -23.47
N SER A 33 8.39 2.43 -24.35
CA SER A 33 8.66 1.12 -24.96
C SER A 33 9.11 0.10 -23.90
N ASP A 34 9.00 -1.20 -24.20
CA ASP A 34 9.47 -2.28 -23.30
C ASP A 34 10.93 -2.11 -22.86
N ALA A 35 11.78 -1.59 -23.75
CA ALA A 35 13.19 -1.33 -23.46
C ALA A 35 13.38 -0.14 -22.50
N GLU A 36 12.59 0.91 -22.65
CA GLU A 36 12.62 2.08 -21.75
C GLU A 36 12.02 1.72 -20.39
N ALA A 37 10.89 1.01 -20.37
CA ALA A 37 10.27 0.51 -19.15
C ALA A 37 11.23 -0.41 -18.37
N SER A 38 11.92 -1.32 -19.05
CA SER A 38 12.92 -2.20 -18.43
C SER A 38 14.09 -1.42 -17.83
N ARG A 39 14.57 -0.37 -18.53
CA ARG A 39 15.64 0.51 -18.02
C ARG A 39 15.18 1.31 -16.80
N SER A 40 13.99 1.88 -16.86
CA SER A 40 13.36 2.60 -15.75
C SER A 40 13.18 1.71 -14.52
N ALA A 41 12.66 0.49 -14.71
CA ALA A 41 12.53 -0.49 -13.64
C ALA A 41 13.89 -0.80 -13.00
N ALA A 42 14.94 -1.02 -13.80
CA ALA A 42 16.27 -1.29 -13.29
C ALA A 42 16.85 -0.11 -12.47
N LEU A 43 16.63 1.14 -12.89
CA LEU A 43 17.09 2.33 -12.17
C LEU A 43 16.35 2.51 -10.82
N LEU A 44 15.03 2.36 -10.82
CA LEU A 44 14.22 2.41 -9.59
C LEU A 44 14.59 1.27 -8.64
N MET A 45 14.80 0.06 -9.17
CA MET A 45 15.29 -1.07 -8.37
C MET A 45 16.66 -0.74 -7.76
N ALA A 46 17.65 -0.33 -8.55
CA ALA A 46 18.98 -0.02 -8.05
C ALA A 46 18.97 1.01 -6.91
N ARG A 47 18.06 2.00 -6.99
CA ARG A 47 17.90 3.09 -6.00
C ARG A 47 17.24 2.64 -4.69
N HIS A 48 16.26 1.74 -4.74
CA HIS A 48 15.48 1.36 -3.54
C HIS A 48 15.70 -0.08 -3.07
N TRP A 49 16.50 -0.88 -3.79
CA TRP A 49 16.68 -2.32 -3.54
C TRP A 49 17.18 -2.60 -2.13
N GLN A 50 18.28 -1.93 -1.74
CA GLN A 50 18.97 -2.26 -0.50
C GLN A 50 18.08 -2.09 0.75
N PRO A 51 17.38 -0.95 0.95
CA PRO A 51 16.43 -0.81 2.06
C PRO A 51 15.34 -1.88 2.07
N ALA A 52 14.73 -2.16 0.92
CA ALA A 52 13.66 -3.16 0.81
C ALA A 52 14.16 -4.59 1.11
N HIS A 53 15.35 -4.93 0.63
CA HIS A 53 15.99 -6.22 0.89
C HIS A 53 16.40 -6.40 2.36
N GLU A 54 16.99 -5.37 2.98
CA GLU A 54 17.33 -5.40 4.40
C GLU A 54 16.07 -5.58 5.27
N TYR A 55 14.97 -4.92 4.91
CA TYR A 55 13.70 -5.12 5.60
C TYR A 55 13.09 -6.50 5.38
N ALA A 56 13.21 -7.07 4.17
CA ALA A 56 12.78 -8.44 3.90
C ALA A 56 13.54 -9.44 4.79
N ALA A 57 14.86 -9.28 4.92
CA ALA A 57 15.66 -10.11 5.83
C ALA A 57 15.23 -9.96 7.30
N ILE A 58 14.87 -8.75 7.74
CA ILE A 58 14.34 -8.49 9.08
C ILE A 58 12.98 -9.18 9.28
N CYS A 59 12.08 -9.07 8.31
CA CYS A 59 10.76 -9.67 8.33
C CYS A 59 10.80 -11.20 8.38
N LEU A 60 11.76 -11.80 7.67
CA LEU A 60 11.95 -13.24 7.63
C LEU A 60 12.78 -13.78 8.80
N ALA A 61 13.47 -12.90 9.53
CA ALA A 61 14.48 -13.25 10.54
C ALA A 61 15.57 -14.20 10.02
N ALA A 62 15.83 -14.15 8.70
CA ALA A 62 16.82 -14.99 8.03
C ALA A 62 17.38 -14.24 6.82
N PRO A 63 18.72 -14.08 6.71
CA PRO A 63 19.33 -13.67 5.45
C PRO A 63 19.27 -14.84 4.47
N GLY A 64 19.15 -14.57 3.16
CA GLY A 64 19.27 -15.60 2.14
C GLY A 64 18.44 -15.36 0.87
N PRO A 65 18.31 -16.40 0.02
CA PRO A 65 17.58 -16.29 -1.25
C PRO A 65 16.11 -15.90 -1.09
N LEU A 66 15.47 -16.27 0.02
CA LEU A 66 14.08 -15.92 0.29
C LEU A 66 13.86 -14.41 0.43
N ALA A 67 14.79 -13.69 1.05
CA ALA A 67 14.71 -12.24 1.14
C ALA A 67 14.74 -11.60 -0.25
N HIS A 68 15.59 -12.11 -1.17
CA HIS A 68 15.65 -11.63 -2.55
C HIS A 68 14.32 -11.87 -3.29
N MET A 69 13.71 -13.05 -3.12
CA MET A 69 12.43 -13.36 -3.75
C MET A 69 11.32 -12.42 -3.25
N VAL A 70 11.20 -12.24 -1.94
CA VAL A 70 10.22 -11.30 -1.34
C VAL A 70 10.44 -9.88 -1.84
N THR A 71 11.69 -9.41 -1.86
CA THR A 71 12.02 -8.07 -2.36
C THR A 71 11.66 -7.92 -3.84
N ALA A 72 12.04 -8.88 -4.68
CA ALA A 72 11.71 -8.86 -6.10
C ALA A 72 10.19 -8.84 -6.33
N THR A 73 9.43 -9.63 -5.57
CA THR A 73 7.95 -9.62 -5.63
C THR A 73 7.38 -8.27 -5.21
N ALA A 74 7.88 -7.67 -4.12
CA ALA A 74 7.44 -6.34 -3.69
C ALA A 74 7.72 -5.26 -4.74
N PHE A 75 8.90 -5.31 -5.39
CA PHE A 75 9.20 -4.43 -6.52
C PHE A 75 8.27 -4.66 -7.69
N HIS A 76 8.03 -5.92 -8.06
CA HIS A 76 7.12 -6.25 -9.16
C HIS A 76 5.71 -5.68 -8.92
N GLN A 77 5.17 -5.84 -7.70
CA GLN A 77 3.86 -5.29 -7.32
C GLN A 77 3.84 -3.75 -7.34
N VAL A 78 4.86 -3.09 -6.77
CA VAL A 78 4.92 -1.62 -6.72
C VAL A 78 5.10 -1.03 -8.12
N LEU A 79 6.06 -1.54 -8.91
CA LEU A 79 6.30 -1.07 -10.26
C LEU A 79 5.10 -1.35 -11.19
N GLY A 80 4.41 -2.47 -11.00
CA GLY A 80 3.14 -2.75 -11.69
C GLY A 80 2.10 -1.66 -11.43
N ARG A 81 1.95 -1.21 -10.19
CA ARG A 81 1.06 -0.08 -9.86
C ARG A 81 1.50 1.25 -10.47
N LEU A 82 2.81 1.49 -10.55
CA LEU A 82 3.32 2.68 -11.25
C LEU A 82 2.99 2.66 -12.73
N ALA A 83 3.10 1.49 -13.38
CA ALA A 83 2.70 1.29 -14.77
C ALA A 83 1.20 1.51 -14.99
N LEU A 84 0.37 1.25 -13.96
CA LEU A 84 -1.06 1.57 -13.92
C LEU A 84 -1.35 3.05 -13.58
N GLY A 85 -0.35 3.92 -13.54
CA GLY A 85 -0.53 5.36 -13.37
C GLY A 85 -0.46 5.87 -11.93
N GLU A 86 -0.16 5.02 -10.93
CA GLU A 86 0.11 5.54 -9.58
C GLU A 86 1.37 6.44 -9.60
N PRO A 87 1.39 7.54 -8.80
CA PRO A 87 2.56 8.38 -8.67
C PRO A 87 3.72 7.61 -8.05
N ALA A 88 4.94 7.92 -8.43
CA ALA A 88 6.17 7.31 -7.91
C ALA A 88 6.80 8.12 -6.77
N ASP A 89 6.04 9.01 -6.15
CA ASP A 89 6.45 9.63 -4.90
C ASP A 89 6.39 8.61 -3.73
N ALA A 90 7.25 8.82 -2.73
CA ALA A 90 7.34 8.01 -1.51
C ALA A 90 7.47 6.49 -1.78
N LEU A 91 8.26 6.08 -2.77
CA LEU A 91 8.43 4.66 -3.10
C LEU A 91 9.00 3.84 -1.95
N ARG A 92 9.93 4.41 -1.16
CA ARG A 92 10.61 3.65 -0.10
C ARG A 92 9.64 3.09 0.96
N PRO A 93 8.79 3.88 1.63
CA PRO A 93 7.80 3.33 2.56
C PRO A 93 6.83 2.35 1.86
N ARG A 94 6.43 2.61 0.61
CA ARG A 94 5.53 1.72 -0.15
C ARG A 94 6.15 0.35 -0.43
N LEU A 95 7.43 0.31 -0.82
CA LEU A 95 8.18 -0.92 -1.05
C LEU A 95 8.36 -1.72 0.25
N LEU A 96 8.63 -1.05 1.36
CA LEU A 96 8.77 -1.72 2.66
C LEU A 96 7.44 -2.31 3.13
N VAL A 97 6.33 -1.59 2.97
CA VAL A 97 4.99 -2.12 3.23
C VAL A 97 4.69 -3.31 2.31
N ALA A 98 4.97 -3.21 1.01
CA ALA A 98 4.79 -4.33 0.07
C ALA A 98 5.64 -5.57 0.44
N VAL A 99 6.85 -5.38 0.97
CA VAL A 99 7.68 -6.46 1.51
C VAL A 99 6.99 -7.13 2.71
N ARG A 100 6.51 -6.35 3.69
CA ARG A 100 5.78 -6.89 4.85
C ARG A 100 4.55 -7.68 4.40
N ASP A 101 3.75 -7.10 3.53
CA ASP A 101 2.48 -7.67 3.09
C ASP A 101 2.72 -8.94 2.26
N THR A 102 3.80 -8.97 1.45
CA THR A 102 4.25 -10.19 0.75
C THR A 102 4.62 -11.31 1.73
N VAL A 103 5.39 -11.00 2.78
CA VAL A 103 5.77 -11.98 3.81
C VAL A 103 4.54 -12.50 4.54
N LEU A 104 3.61 -11.62 4.92
CA LEU A 104 2.35 -11.99 5.56
C LEU A 104 1.53 -12.94 4.68
N ASN A 105 1.34 -12.58 3.40
CA ASN A 105 0.58 -13.37 2.45
C ASN A 105 1.20 -14.77 2.24
N TRP A 106 2.52 -14.83 2.03
CA TRP A 106 3.22 -16.10 1.83
C TRP A 106 3.21 -16.98 3.08
N ALA A 107 3.40 -16.39 4.27
CA ALA A 107 3.37 -17.12 5.55
C ALA A 107 1.95 -17.55 5.97
N ALA A 108 0.91 -16.94 5.40
CA ALA A 108 -0.49 -17.35 5.57
C ALA A 108 -0.90 -18.46 4.59
N THR A 109 -0.11 -18.71 3.53
CA THR A 109 -0.43 -19.70 2.51
C THR A 109 0.30 -21.01 2.79
N ASP A 110 -0.43 -22.05 3.23
CA ASP A 110 0.14 -23.34 3.64
C ASP A 110 1.01 -23.99 2.56
N ARG A 111 0.54 -23.95 1.29
CA ARG A 111 1.30 -24.51 0.15
C ARG A 111 2.63 -23.80 -0.08
N ILE A 112 2.68 -22.48 0.10
CA ILE A 112 3.93 -21.70 -0.03
C ILE A 112 4.85 -22.01 1.15
N THR A 113 4.30 -22.05 2.37
CA THR A 113 5.08 -22.38 3.58
C THR A 113 5.66 -23.80 3.52
N ALA A 114 4.97 -24.75 2.88
CA ALA A 114 5.47 -26.12 2.68
C ALA A 114 6.73 -26.18 1.80
N VAL A 115 6.83 -25.33 0.78
CA VAL A 115 8.01 -25.26 -0.10
C VAL A 115 9.07 -24.26 0.37
N LEU A 116 8.70 -23.31 1.22
CA LEU A 116 9.57 -22.29 1.81
C LEU A 116 9.49 -22.34 3.35
N PRO A 117 10.09 -23.35 4.01
CA PRO A 117 9.94 -23.59 5.44
C PRO A 117 10.49 -22.45 6.32
N GLN A 118 11.34 -21.57 5.78
CA GLN A 118 11.82 -20.38 6.50
C GLN A 118 10.69 -19.38 6.83
N LEU A 119 9.56 -19.42 6.11
CA LEU A 119 8.37 -18.61 6.44
C LEU A 119 7.72 -19.02 7.77
N ALA A 120 7.90 -20.29 8.18
CA ALA A 120 7.35 -20.81 9.43
C ALA A 120 8.13 -20.36 10.69
N GLN A 121 9.22 -19.61 10.53
CA GLN A 121 10.05 -19.16 11.66
C GLN A 121 9.26 -18.25 12.61
N PRO A 122 9.20 -18.56 13.93
CA PRO A 122 8.47 -17.74 14.90
C PRO A 122 8.97 -16.31 15.03
N ALA A 123 10.25 -16.06 14.79
CA ALA A 123 10.84 -14.71 14.81
C ALA A 123 10.60 -13.91 13.50
N GLY A 124 10.06 -14.57 12.48
CA GLY A 124 9.81 -14.02 11.15
C GLY A 124 8.34 -14.13 10.73
N GLY A 125 8.07 -14.73 9.56
CA GLY A 125 6.74 -14.78 8.94
C GLY A 125 5.64 -15.35 9.83
N ARG A 126 5.89 -16.48 10.53
CA ARG A 126 4.91 -17.06 11.46
C ARG A 126 4.59 -16.13 12.62
N GLY A 127 5.60 -15.48 13.21
CA GLY A 127 5.41 -14.53 14.30
C GLY A 127 4.55 -13.34 13.87
N MET A 128 4.86 -12.81 12.69
CA MET A 128 4.13 -11.70 12.09
C MET A 128 2.66 -12.07 11.81
N ARG A 129 2.39 -13.27 11.28
CA ARG A 129 1.03 -13.77 11.06
C ARG A 129 0.23 -13.95 12.35
N THR A 130 0.89 -14.35 13.44
CA THR A 130 0.23 -14.54 14.74
C THR A 130 0.05 -13.23 15.52
N ALA A 131 0.62 -12.12 15.04
CA ALA A 131 0.45 -10.82 15.68
C ALA A 131 -1.02 -10.36 15.54
N PRO A 132 -1.64 -9.78 16.59
CA PRO A 132 -3.05 -9.36 16.54
C PRO A 132 -3.36 -8.31 15.48
N ALA A 133 -2.39 -7.44 15.18
CA ALA A 133 -2.49 -6.41 14.16
C ALA A 133 -1.09 -6.11 13.59
N PRO A 134 -0.97 -5.72 12.30
CA PRO A 134 0.29 -5.29 11.72
C PRO A 134 0.86 -4.05 12.41
N VAL A 135 0.00 -3.09 12.77
CA VAL A 135 0.36 -1.84 13.46
C VAL A 135 -0.17 -1.87 14.90
N PRO A 136 0.67 -1.57 15.91
CA PRO A 136 0.25 -1.51 17.31
C PRO A 136 -0.81 -0.44 17.58
N GLN A 137 -1.73 -0.68 18.53
CA GLN A 137 -2.81 0.27 18.87
C GLN A 137 -2.29 1.66 19.27
N ASN A 138 -1.13 1.73 19.93
CA ASN A 138 -0.49 2.98 20.32
C ASN A 138 0.18 3.74 19.15
N ARG A 139 0.01 3.27 17.91
CA ARG A 139 0.54 3.91 16.70
C ARG A 139 -0.52 4.24 15.65
N LEU A 140 -1.79 3.89 15.89
CA LEU A 140 -2.89 4.16 14.97
C LEU A 140 -3.06 5.65 14.62
N LEU A 141 -2.79 6.55 15.58
CA LEU A 141 -2.86 8.00 15.33
C LEU A 141 -1.76 8.44 14.34
N SER A 142 -0.54 7.95 14.54
CA SER A 142 0.60 8.22 13.66
C SER A 142 0.44 7.59 12.29
N GLU A 143 -0.11 6.38 12.22
CA GLU A 143 -0.42 5.70 10.96
C GLU A 143 -1.42 6.53 10.14
N ARG A 144 -2.55 6.89 10.74
CA ARG A 144 -3.58 7.71 10.10
C ARG A 144 -3.05 9.10 9.70
N SER A 145 -2.23 9.71 10.55
CA SER A 145 -1.59 11.00 10.25
C SER A 145 -0.65 10.90 9.06
N PHE A 146 0.26 9.92 9.05
CA PHE A 146 1.23 9.73 7.98
C PHE A 146 0.55 9.44 6.63
N HIS A 147 -0.49 8.60 6.62
CA HIS A 147 -1.22 8.30 5.39
C HIS A 147 -2.08 9.47 4.88
N ALA A 148 -2.44 10.43 5.74
CA ALA A 148 -3.14 11.64 5.34
C ALA A 148 -2.22 12.72 4.73
N LEU A 149 -0.91 12.60 4.89
CA LEU A 149 0.06 13.48 4.24
C LEU A 149 0.06 13.28 2.72
N SER A 150 0.41 14.33 1.98
CA SER A 150 0.72 14.20 0.56
C SER A 150 1.93 13.28 0.34
N ARG A 151 2.06 12.70 -0.86
CA ARG A 151 3.17 11.79 -1.15
C ARG A 151 4.56 12.46 -1.06
N PRO A 152 4.77 13.71 -1.50
CA PRO A 152 6.04 14.41 -1.28
C PRO A 152 6.37 14.59 0.21
N GLU A 153 5.39 14.93 1.05
CA GLU A 153 5.58 15.03 2.51
C GLU A 153 5.95 13.68 3.13
N GLN A 154 5.27 12.59 2.73
CA GLN A 154 5.63 11.22 3.14
C GLN A 154 7.06 10.87 2.75
N ALA A 155 7.49 11.24 1.54
CA ALA A 155 8.85 11.01 1.07
C ALA A 155 9.87 11.80 1.89
N LEU A 156 9.65 13.09 2.10
CA LEU A 156 10.55 13.93 2.90
C LEU A 156 10.73 13.37 4.32
N LEU A 157 9.62 13.16 5.03
CA LEU A 157 9.66 12.61 6.38
C LEU A 157 10.31 11.23 6.43
N TRP A 158 9.96 10.32 5.52
CA TRP A 158 10.52 8.96 5.55
C TRP A 158 12.04 8.97 5.35
N HIS A 159 12.52 9.71 4.36
CA HIS A 159 13.94 9.72 4.03
C HIS A 159 14.77 10.43 5.11
N THR A 160 14.31 11.56 5.64
CA THR A 160 15.08 12.27 6.66
C THR A 160 14.94 11.65 8.05
N GLU A 161 13.73 11.25 8.44
CA GLU A 161 13.47 10.75 9.79
C GLU A 161 13.65 9.25 9.90
N VAL A 162 13.23 8.44 8.94
CA VAL A 162 13.37 6.98 9.06
C VAL A 162 14.72 6.53 8.52
N GLU A 163 15.05 6.84 7.27
CA GLU A 163 16.32 6.43 6.65
C GLU A 163 17.55 7.15 7.21
N ALA A 164 17.35 8.28 7.90
CA ALA A 164 18.41 9.18 8.37
C ALA A 164 19.33 9.65 7.23
N GLU A 165 18.73 9.96 6.09
CA GLU A 165 19.40 10.54 4.93
C GLU A 165 19.38 12.08 5.01
N PRO A 166 20.41 12.77 4.46
CA PRO A 166 20.41 14.23 4.42
C PRO A 166 19.31 14.75 3.48
N PRO A 167 18.75 15.96 3.70
CA PRO A 167 17.65 16.52 2.90
C PRO A 167 17.91 16.59 1.39
N ALA A 168 19.17 16.62 0.97
CA ALA A 168 19.56 16.56 -0.43
C ALA A 168 19.10 15.28 -1.15
N VAL A 169 18.97 14.16 -0.43
CA VAL A 169 18.50 12.89 -1.02
C VAL A 169 17.03 12.99 -1.42
N PRO A 170 16.06 13.24 -0.50
CA PRO A 170 14.66 13.37 -0.91
C PRO A 170 14.43 14.55 -1.87
N ALA A 171 15.22 15.62 -1.80
CA ALA A 171 15.15 16.71 -2.80
C ALA A 171 15.39 16.18 -4.23
N GLY A 172 16.46 15.39 -4.42
CA GLY A 172 16.76 14.77 -5.72
C GLY A 172 15.70 13.75 -6.16
N LEU A 173 15.16 12.96 -5.23
CA LEU A 173 14.09 11.99 -5.53
C LEU A 173 12.79 12.66 -5.97
N LEU A 174 12.50 13.85 -5.45
CA LEU A 174 11.32 14.64 -5.79
C LEU A 174 11.57 15.61 -6.97
N GLY A 175 12.81 15.78 -7.41
CA GLY A 175 13.18 16.72 -8.48
C GLY A 175 13.08 18.20 -8.07
N VAL A 176 13.21 18.50 -6.78
CA VAL A 176 13.17 19.87 -6.23
C VAL A 176 14.53 20.29 -5.67
N ASP A 177 14.75 21.59 -5.46
CA ASP A 177 15.98 22.06 -4.82
C ASP A 177 15.99 21.76 -3.30
N VAL A 178 17.19 21.73 -2.71
CA VAL A 178 17.40 21.35 -1.31
C VAL A 178 16.76 22.37 -0.35
N GLY A 179 16.71 23.66 -0.71
CA GLY A 179 16.09 24.70 0.12
C GLY A 179 14.58 24.51 0.22
N SER A 180 13.92 24.34 -0.93
CA SER A 180 12.49 24.04 -1.00
C SER A 180 12.14 22.73 -0.28
N ALA A 181 12.95 21.67 -0.45
CA ALA A 181 12.76 20.40 0.27
C ALA A 181 12.88 20.57 1.79
N THR A 182 13.82 21.39 2.26
CA THR A 182 14.02 21.64 3.70
C THR A 182 12.81 22.39 4.29
N ALA A 183 12.33 23.44 3.62
CA ALA A 183 11.13 24.15 4.06
C ALA A 183 9.88 23.26 4.04
N ALA A 184 9.72 22.44 2.99
CA ALA A 184 8.62 21.47 2.90
C ALA A 184 8.70 20.37 3.97
N LEU A 185 9.91 19.97 4.39
CA LEU A 185 10.10 19.02 5.48
C LEU A 185 9.62 19.60 6.82
N ASP A 186 9.96 20.86 7.11
CA ASP A 186 9.48 21.53 8.33
C ASP A 186 7.95 21.66 8.32
N GLN A 187 7.37 22.00 7.18
CA GLN A 187 5.92 22.00 7.01
C GLN A 187 5.33 20.59 7.18
N ALA A 188 5.96 19.55 6.63
CA ALA A 188 5.49 18.16 6.75
C ALA A 188 5.44 17.69 8.20
N ARG A 189 6.41 18.10 9.04
CA ARG A 189 6.42 17.82 10.49
C ARG A 189 5.22 18.46 11.19
N GLU A 190 4.90 19.71 10.85
CA GLU A 190 3.73 20.41 11.38
C GLU A 190 2.42 19.78 10.89
N THR A 191 2.28 19.51 9.59
CA THR A 191 1.11 18.81 9.02
C THR A 191 0.90 17.44 9.67
N PHE A 192 1.98 16.70 9.93
CA PHE A 192 1.92 15.42 10.62
C PHE A 192 1.45 15.57 12.07
N ARG A 193 1.93 16.60 12.79
CA ARG A 193 1.50 16.87 14.16
C ARG A 193 0.02 17.26 14.23
N GLU A 194 -0.44 18.11 13.33
CA GLU A 194 -1.86 18.43 13.18
C GLU A 194 -2.69 17.19 12.85
N GLY A 195 -2.15 16.30 12.01
CA GLY A 195 -2.75 15.01 11.69
C GLY A 195 -2.91 14.09 12.89
N LEU A 196 -1.96 14.08 13.85
CA LEU A 196 -2.13 13.35 15.12
C LEU A 196 -3.31 13.90 15.93
N VAL A 197 -3.41 15.23 16.04
CA VAL A 197 -4.49 15.90 16.77
C VAL A 197 -5.84 15.60 16.11
N ARG A 198 -5.90 15.63 14.78
CA ARG A 198 -7.09 15.30 13.97
C ARG A 198 -7.49 13.83 14.14
N ALA A 199 -6.56 12.90 13.93
CA ALA A 199 -6.79 11.47 14.08
C ALA A 199 -7.30 11.11 15.47
N HIS A 200 -6.76 11.75 16.52
CA HIS A 200 -7.23 11.54 17.88
C HIS A 200 -8.69 11.94 18.07
N ARG A 201 -9.14 13.06 17.48
CA ARG A 201 -10.54 13.52 17.56
C ARG A 201 -11.49 12.58 16.82
N GLU A 202 -11.07 12.10 15.65
CA GLU A 202 -11.84 11.18 14.81
C GLU A 202 -12.01 9.80 15.46
N LEU A 203 -10.96 9.30 16.11
CA LEU A 203 -10.94 7.99 16.78
C LEU A 203 -11.28 8.06 18.27
N ALA A 204 -11.70 9.22 18.79
CA ALA A 204 -12.01 9.41 20.21
C ALA A 204 -13.17 8.51 20.66
N PRO A 205 -12.99 7.68 21.72
CA PRO A 205 -14.06 6.81 22.24
C PRO A 205 -15.26 7.55 22.83
N GLY A 206 -15.09 8.82 23.23
CA GLY A 206 -16.13 9.63 23.86
C GLY A 206 -15.86 11.13 23.79
N LYS A 207 -16.84 11.92 24.27
CA LYS A 207 -16.79 13.39 24.25
C LYS A 207 -15.67 13.95 25.13
N GLU A 208 -15.39 13.33 26.27
CA GLU A 208 -14.30 13.69 27.18
C GLU A 208 -12.94 13.69 26.48
N CYS A 209 -12.61 12.64 25.73
CA CYS A 209 -11.35 12.58 24.98
C CYS A 209 -11.24 13.72 23.96
N ARG A 210 -12.35 14.08 23.29
CA ARG A 210 -12.36 15.21 22.34
C ARG A 210 -12.11 16.55 23.03
N TYR A 211 -12.58 16.72 24.26
CA TYR A 211 -12.29 17.89 25.09
C TYR A 211 -10.80 17.95 25.43
N TYR A 212 -10.25 16.89 26.05
CA TYR A 212 -8.86 16.84 26.49
C TYR A 212 -7.85 16.94 25.35
N ASN A 213 -8.18 16.46 24.14
CA ASN A 213 -7.34 16.64 22.96
C ASN A 213 -6.87 18.09 22.75
N ARG A 214 -7.75 19.07 22.97
CA ARG A 214 -7.44 20.50 22.78
C ARG A 214 -6.43 21.01 23.81
N LEU A 215 -6.30 20.31 24.93
CA LEU A 215 -5.41 20.64 26.04
C LEU A 215 -4.09 19.87 26.01
N LEU A 216 -3.90 18.94 25.06
CA LEU A 216 -2.65 18.15 24.95
C LEU A 216 -1.59 18.84 24.11
N ASP A 217 -1.95 19.33 22.91
CA ASP A 217 -0.95 19.70 21.90
C ASP A 217 -0.05 20.86 22.32
N VAL A 218 -0.64 22.00 22.71
CA VAL A 218 0.11 23.22 23.03
C VAL A 218 1.04 23.04 24.24
N PRO A 219 0.61 22.46 25.38
CA PRO A 219 1.51 22.24 26.51
C PRO A 219 2.66 21.28 26.19
N ILE A 220 2.38 20.19 25.46
CA ILE A 220 3.41 19.21 25.07
C ILE A 220 4.44 19.85 24.16
N ARG A 221 4.02 20.65 23.17
CA ARG A 221 4.91 21.38 22.27
C ARG A 221 5.86 22.32 23.03
N ARG A 222 5.37 22.96 24.09
CA ARG A 222 6.17 23.90 24.91
C ARG A 222 7.04 23.20 25.96
N GLY A 223 6.97 21.87 26.08
CA GLY A 223 7.61 21.13 27.17
C GLY A 223 7.06 21.49 28.57
N GLY A 224 5.83 22.01 28.63
CA GLY A 224 5.18 22.43 29.86
C GLY A 224 4.51 21.27 30.60
N THR A 225 4.18 21.47 31.87
CA THR A 225 3.39 20.50 32.64
C THR A 225 1.93 20.53 32.19
N LEU A 226 1.32 19.35 32.04
CA LEU A 226 -0.11 19.22 31.78
C LEU A 226 -0.91 19.66 33.02
N LEU A 227 -2.12 20.17 32.80
CA LEU A 227 -3.06 20.49 33.88
C LEU A 227 -3.40 19.22 34.69
N PRO A 228 -3.69 19.32 36.00
CA PRO A 228 -3.97 18.15 36.84
C PRO A 228 -5.13 17.28 36.33
N ASP A 229 -6.21 17.89 35.85
CA ASP A 229 -7.36 17.21 35.26
C ASP A 229 -7.01 16.40 34.00
N VAL A 230 -6.12 16.94 33.15
CA VAL A 230 -5.57 16.23 32.00
C VAL A 230 -4.75 15.03 32.47
N GLN A 231 -3.91 15.19 33.50
CA GLN A 231 -3.10 14.09 34.05
C GLN A 231 -3.98 12.96 34.61
N ASP A 232 -5.04 13.31 35.34
CA ASP A 232 -6.02 12.35 35.87
C ASP A 232 -6.72 11.58 34.73
N HIS A 233 -7.10 12.27 33.64
CA HIS A 233 -7.67 11.61 32.48
C HIS A 233 -6.67 10.66 31.79
N LEU A 234 -5.41 11.07 31.63
CA LEU A 234 -4.37 10.23 31.02
C LEU A 234 -4.05 8.97 31.85
N ALA A 235 -4.24 9.02 33.17
CA ALA A 235 -4.12 7.85 34.03
C ALA A 235 -5.20 6.80 33.71
N GLY A 236 -6.44 7.25 33.46
CA GLY A 236 -7.58 6.38 33.16
C GLY A 236 -7.78 6.00 31.68
N CYS A 237 -7.27 6.79 30.74
CA CYS A 237 -7.60 6.67 29.31
C CYS A 237 -6.39 6.27 28.45
N ALA A 238 -6.38 5.04 27.93
CA ALA A 238 -5.33 4.55 27.05
C ALA A 238 -5.21 5.36 25.75
N HIS A 239 -6.35 5.74 25.15
CA HIS A 239 -6.38 6.53 23.90
C HIS A 239 -5.66 7.88 24.05
N CYS A 240 -6.01 8.65 25.08
CA CYS A 240 -5.38 9.95 25.33
C CYS A 240 -3.93 9.80 25.79
N ARG A 241 -3.58 8.75 26.53
CA ARG A 241 -2.19 8.44 26.90
C ARG A 241 -1.33 8.14 25.69
N HIS A 242 -1.83 7.35 24.74
CA HIS A 242 -1.14 7.11 23.47
C HIS A 242 -1.03 8.38 22.64
N ALA A 243 -2.00 9.28 22.69
CA ALA A 243 -1.92 10.56 21.99
C ALA A 243 -0.86 11.48 22.59
N ALA A 244 -0.82 11.61 23.92
CA ALA A 244 0.16 12.42 24.62
C ALA A 244 1.60 11.90 24.37
N GLU A 245 1.79 10.57 24.41
CA GLU A 245 3.09 9.98 24.09
C GLU A 245 3.50 10.27 22.64
N GLN A 246 2.61 10.06 21.66
CA GLN A 246 2.93 10.31 20.25
C GLN A 246 3.23 11.79 19.98
N LEU A 247 2.44 12.72 20.53
CA LEU A 247 2.68 14.17 20.41
C LEU A 247 4.01 14.60 21.04
N GLY A 248 4.45 13.94 22.12
CA GLY A 248 5.75 14.19 22.75
C GLY A 248 6.94 13.64 21.93
N HIS A 249 6.71 12.64 21.08
CA HIS A 249 7.76 12.05 20.25
C HIS A 249 7.98 12.76 18.91
N VAL A 250 7.08 13.65 18.48
CA VAL A 250 7.20 14.37 17.20
C VAL A 250 8.51 15.14 17.11
N ASP A 251 8.94 15.80 18.19
CA ASP A 251 10.15 16.64 18.16
C ASP A 251 11.43 15.86 18.51
N ALA A 252 11.32 14.75 19.25
CA ALA A 252 12.46 14.03 19.81
C ALA A 252 12.79 12.71 19.11
N ALA A 253 11.81 12.06 18.47
CA ALA A 253 11.93 10.68 18.01
C ALA A 253 10.96 10.33 16.86
N LEU A 254 10.72 11.28 15.94
CA LEU A 254 9.77 11.12 14.83
C LEU A 254 10.07 9.87 13.97
N GLY A 255 11.34 9.56 13.71
CA GLY A 255 11.72 8.36 12.98
C GLY A 255 11.24 7.05 13.61
N VAL A 256 11.23 6.95 14.95
CA VAL A 256 10.70 5.77 15.66
C VAL A 256 9.19 5.69 15.47
N LEU A 257 8.52 6.83 15.63
CA LEU A 257 7.09 6.94 15.50
C LEU A 257 6.62 6.52 14.09
N LEU A 258 7.26 7.05 13.05
CA LEU A 258 6.95 6.75 11.65
C LEU A 258 7.26 5.30 11.30
N ALA A 259 8.41 4.77 11.72
CA ALA A 259 8.75 3.37 11.44
C ALA A 259 7.76 2.41 12.10
N GLU A 260 7.41 2.62 13.37
CA GLU A 260 6.44 1.78 14.08
C GLU A 260 5.02 1.92 13.52
N ALA A 261 4.64 3.11 13.06
CA ALA A 261 3.33 3.36 12.46
C ALA A 261 3.16 2.75 11.07
N VAL A 262 4.20 2.81 10.23
CA VAL A 262 4.12 2.34 8.83
C VAL A 262 4.47 0.86 8.71
N LEU A 263 5.53 0.42 9.39
CA LEU A 263 6.04 -0.95 9.26
C LEU A 263 5.44 -1.87 10.31
N GLY A 264 5.31 -1.39 11.55
CA GLY A 264 4.92 -2.19 12.69
C GLY A 264 5.96 -3.25 13.03
N TRP A 265 5.79 -4.47 12.50
CA TRP A 265 6.72 -5.58 12.77
C TRP A 265 8.14 -5.28 12.29
N GLY A 266 9.12 -5.43 13.17
CA GLY A 266 10.53 -5.21 12.81
C GLY A 266 10.92 -3.75 12.60
N ALA A 267 10.01 -2.79 12.83
CA ALA A 267 10.25 -1.36 12.65
C ALA A 267 11.53 -0.86 13.34
N ARG A 268 11.74 -1.18 14.62
CA ARG A 268 12.96 -0.77 15.35
C ARG A 268 14.23 -1.39 14.77
N ARG A 269 14.20 -2.69 14.44
CA ARG A 269 15.33 -3.37 13.79
C ARG A 269 15.67 -2.73 12.44
N TYR A 270 14.64 -2.31 11.70
CA TYR A 270 14.82 -1.59 10.45
C TYR A 270 15.46 -0.21 10.68
N LEU A 271 14.93 0.56 11.62
CA LEU A 271 15.45 1.88 11.99
C LEU A 271 16.91 1.80 12.48
N ASP A 272 17.23 0.84 13.35
CA ASP A 272 18.58 0.62 13.88
C ASP A 272 19.58 0.18 12.80
N SER A 273 19.10 -0.47 11.73
CA SER A 273 19.94 -0.90 10.63
C SER A 273 20.44 0.27 9.75
N ARG A 274 19.79 1.44 9.81
CA ARG A 274 20.06 2.58 8.92
C ARG A 274 21.45 3.16 9.13
N PRO A 275 22.23 3.41 8.06
CA PRO A 275 23.61 3.88 8.17
C PRO A 275 23.75 5.19 8.97
N GLY A 276 22.86 6.16 8.76
CA GLY A 276 22.88 7.45 9.46
C GLY A 276 22.58 7.38 10.96
N ARG A 277 22.09 6.23 11.45
CA ARG A 277 21.74 5.99 12.86
C ARG A 277 22.74 5.13 13.60
N ARG A 278 23.66 4.47 12.87
CA ARG A 278 24.77 3.76 13.50
C ARG A 278 25.67 4.82 14.12
N GLN A 279 25.56 4.99 15.44
CA GLN A 279 26.67 5.51 16.21
C GLN A 279 27.85 4.61 15.83
N GLY A 280 28.88 5.17 15.18
CA GLY A 280 30.11 4.44 14.91
C GLY A 280 30.55 3.75 16.21
N PRO A 281 31.19 2.57 16.15
CA PRO A 281 31.58 1.88 17.37
C PRO A 281 32.28 2.90 18.25
N ALA A 282 31.67 3.18 19.41
CA ALA A 282 32.37 3.90 20.45
C ALA A 282 33.68 3.13 20.60
N ARG A 283 34.80 3.79 20.30
CA ARG A 283 36.12 3.34 20.69
C ARG A 283 36.19 3.40 22.22
N GLY A 284 35.35 2.61 22.89
CA GLY A 284 35.55 2.19 24.25
C GLY A 284 36.69 1.20 24.16
N GLY A 285 37.89 1.66 24.50
CA GLY A 285 39.03 0.79 24.69
C GLY A 285 38.67 -0.27 25.72
N SER A 286 38.28 -1.46 25.25
CA SER A 286 38.34 -2.67 26.02
C SER A 286 39.81 -3.08 26.06
N THR A 287 40.60 -2.41 26.91
CA THR A 287 41.78 -3.07 27.48
C THR A 287 41.24 -4.25 28.28
N GLY A 288 41.29 -5.43 27.68
CA GLY A 288 41.04 -6.68 28.36
C GLY A 288 42.00 -6.80 29.53
N SER A 289 41.46 -6.74 30.74
CA SER A 289 42.19 -7.13 31.94
C SER A 289 42.33 -8.64 31.97
N ALA A 290 43.45 -9.15 31.45
CA ALA A 290 44.00 -10.44 31.86
C ALA A 290 45.02 -10.15 32.97
N GLY A 291 44.73 -10.63 34.18
CA GLY A 291 45.65 -10.55 35.30
C GLY A 291 46.78 -11.56 35.20
N SER A 292 48.01 -11.13 35.48
CA SER A 292 48.93 -11.71 36.48
C SER A 292 50.35 -11.17 36.28
N GLY A 293 51.09 -11.02 37.38
CA GLY A 293 52.54 -10.75 37.35
C GLY A 293 52.94 -9.42 37.96
N GLY A 294 53.28 -9.43 39.25
CA GLY A 294 53.61 -8.23 40.01
C GLY A 294 55.02 -7.67 39.78
N ARG A 295 55.25 -6.46 40.30
CA ARG A 295 56.46 -6.09 41.06
C ARG A 295 56.32 -4.70 41.68
N ARG A 296 57.07 -4.55 42.77
CA ARG A 296 57.10 -3.48 43.78
C ARG A 296 57.77 -2.19 43.28
N ARG A 297 57.35 -1.04 43.83
CA ARG A 297 58.15 0.04 44.51
C ARG A 297 57.31 1.34 44.53
N ARG A 298 56.83 1.82 45.68
CA ARG A 298 57.50 2.64 46.72
C ARG A 298 57.78 4.09 46.27
N GLY A 299 57.04 5.05 46.86
CA GLY A 299 57.54 6.41 47.12
C GLY A 299 56.58 7.55 46.77
N GLY A 300 56.33 8.44 47.74
CA GLY A 300 56.01 9.85 47.44
C GLY A 300 54.71 10.41 47.98
N ARG A 301 54.68 10.75 49.28
CA ARG A 301 53.77 11.76 49.84
C ARG A 301 54.12 13.15 49.26
N ARG A 302 53.12 13.99 48.98
CA ARG A 302 52.98 15.38 49.49
C ARG A 302 51.56 15.92 49.24
N ARG A 303 51.09 16.67 50.23
CA ARG A 303 49.76 17.28 50.39
C ARG A 303 49.68 18.67 49.75
N ALA A 304 48.43 19.15 49.64
CA ALA A 304 47.90 20.53 49.64
C ALA A 304 47.26 20.91 48.29
N GLY A 305 46.00 21.36 48.18
CA GLY A 305 44.95 21.62 49.16
C GLY A 305 43.72 22.27 48.47
N GLY A 306 42.55 22.23 49.12
CA GLY A 306 41.43 23.15 48.88
C GLY A 306 40.23 22.61 48.06
N PRO A 307 38.97 22.99 48.38
CA PRO A 307 37.83 22.07 48.34
C PRO A 307 36.78 22.40 47.27
N GLY A 308 36.13 21.35 46.75
CA GLY A 308 34.89 21.44 45.96
C GLY A 308 34.02 20.21 46.25
N ARG A 309 32.80 20.46 46.73
CA ARG A 309 31.85 19.52 47.36
C ARG A 309 31.32 18.41 46.43
N PRO A 310 30.78 17.31 47.00
CA PRO A 310 30.66 16.02 46.30
C PRO A 310 29.35 15.85 45.51
N ALA A 311 29.47 15.29 44.30
CA ALA A 311 28.40 14.55 43.65
C ALA A 311 28.21 13.21 44.38
N ARG A 312 27.03 12.98 44.96
CA ARG A 312 26.64 11.68 45.53
C ARG A 312 26.45 10.67 44.40
N LEU A 313 27.37 9.71 44.34
CA LEU A 313 27.13 8.39 43.77
C LEU A 313 26.24 7.62 44.76
N VAL A 314 25.10 7.13 44.32
CA VAL A 314 24.38 6.06 45.05
C VAL A 314 24.50 4.79 44.22
N THR A 315 25.14 3.81 44.85
CA THR A 315 25.31 2.44 44.42
C THR A 315 23.97 1.71 44.30
N ALA A 316 23.94 0.77 43.36
CA ALA A 316 22.86 -0.18 43.15
C ALA A 316 22.48 -0.96 44.42
N VAL A 317 21.18 -1.14 44.63
CA VAL A 317 20.64 -2.26 45.43
C VAL A 317 19.66 -3.02 44.55
N SER A 318 20.07 -4.23 44.16
CA SER A 318 19.17 -5.29 43.74
C SER A 318 18.41 -5.78 44.96
N ALA A 319 17.10 -5.52 45.01
CA ALA A 319 16.20 -6.11 45.99
C ALA A 319 15.29 -7.13 45.29
N ARG A 320 15.42 -8.38 45.75
CA ARG A 320 14.59 -9.54 45.41
C ARG A 320 13.11 -9.22 45.70
N ARG A 321 12.22 -9.51 44.75
CA ARG A 321 10.77 -9.61 45.00
C ARG A 321 10.43 -11.02 45.52
N PRO A 322 9.60 -11.17 46.55
CA PRO A 322 9.03 -12.46 46.92
C PRO A 322 7.82 -12.81 46.02
N PRO A 323 7.49 -14.10 45.84
CA PRO A 323 6.31 -14.53 45.11
C PRO A 323 5.09 -14.52 46.04
N GLY A 324 4.11 -13.68 45.74
CA GLY A 324 2.80 -13.70 46.38
C GLY A 324 1.78 -14.26 45.40
N ALA A 325 1.43 -15.52 45.60
CA ALA A 325 0.31 -16.19 44.96
C ALA A 325 -1.00 -15.46 45.29
N TRP A 326 -1.94 -15.40 44.33
CA TRP A 326 -3.38 -15.59 44.58
C TRP A 326 -3.98 -16.34 43.39
N SER A 327 -4.62 -17.46 43.71
CA SER A 327 -5.31 -18.36 42.81
C SER A 327 -6.76 -17.92 42.59
N SER A 328 -7.23 -18.13 41.36
CA SER A 328 -8.47 -18.81 40.95
C SER A 328 -9.75 -18.59 41.74
N ARG A 329 -10.78 -18.08 41.04
CA ARG A 329 -12.18 -18.58 40.93
C ARG A 329 -13.01 -17.51 40.20
N ALA A 330 -14.05 -17.77 39.42
CA ALA A 330 -14.62 -18.91 38.70
C ALA A 330 -15.93 -18.37 38.07
N LEU A 331 -16.52 -19.16 37.15
CA LEU A 331 -17.92 -19.12 36.65
C LEU A 331 -18.19 -18.12 35.51
N LEU A 332 -18.45 -18.53 34.25
CA LEU A 332 -19.52 -19.38 33.67
C LEU A 332 -20.95 -18.87 33.90
N THR A 333 -21.58 -18.40 32.81
CA THR A 333 -22.98 -18.56 32.32
C THR A 333 -23.16 -17.51 31.21
N GLY A 334 -23.67 -17.74 30.00
CA GLY A 334 -24.59 -18.75 29.47
C GLY A 334 -25.75 -18.01 28.78
N VAL A 335 -26.22 -18.54 27.64
CA VAL A 335 -27.50 -18.23 26.95
C VAL A 335 -27.51 -16.91 26.14
N GLY A 336 -27.86 -16.84 24.84
CA GLY A 336 -28.61 -17.72 23.97
C GLY A 336 -29.94 -17.05 23.57
N VAL A 337 -30.01 -16.38 22.42
CA VAL A 337 -31.29 -16.09 21.74
C VAL A 337 -31.08 -16.13 20.23
N ALA A 338 -31.60 -17.19 19.62
CA ALA A 338 -32.00 -17.21 18.22
C ALA A 338 -33.42 -16.63 18.13
N SER A 339 -33.73 -15.84 17.09
CA SER A 339 -35.08 -15.75 16.52
C SER A 339 -35.05 -15.05 15.17
N ALA A 340 -35.61 -15.74 14.18
CA ALA A 340 -35.88 -15.29 12.84
C ALA A 340 -37.08 -14.34 12.79
N VAL A 341 -37.05 -13.35 11.90
CA VAL A 341 -38.25 -12.74 11.33
C VAL A 341 -38.01 -12.55 9.83
N LEU A 342 -38.66 -13.40 9.05
CA LEU A 342 -39.03 -13.13 7.66
C LEU A 342 -40.45 -12.58 7.69
N LEU A 343 -40.73 -11.55 6.89
CA LEU A 343 -41.94 -11.48 6.06
C LEU A 343 -41.83 -10.31 5.08
N ALA A 344 -42.01 -10.65 3.80
CA ALA A 344 -42.17 -9.76 2.68
C ALA A 344 -43.66 -9.49 2.45
N THR A 345 -44.01 -8.27 2.02
CA THR A 345 -45.18 -8.02 1.17
C THR A 345 -44.96 -6.79 0.30
N VAL A 346 -45.19 -6.99 -1.00
CA VAL A 346 -45.25 -6.02 -2.10
C VAL A 346 -46.71 -5.58 -2.31
N LEU A 347 -46.89 -4.46 -3.05
CA LEU A 347 -48.07 -3.97 -3.82
C LEU A 347 -48.62 -2.65 -3.27
N ALA A 348 -49.04 -1.64 -4.06
CA ALA A 348 -49.03 -1.38 -5.49
C ALA A 348 -49.51 0.08 -5.75
N VAL A 349 -49.03 0.67 -6.85
CA VAL A 349 -49.70 1.58 -7.83
C VAL A 349 -50.38 2.89 -7.40
N GLY A 350 -50.06 3.95 -8.17
CA GLY A 350 -50.86 5.17 -8.43
C GLY A 350 -49.97 6.25 -9.07
N ALA A 351 -49.87 6.39 -10.41
CA ALA A 351 -50.79 7.02 -11.36
C ALA A 351 -50.81 8.58 -11.35
N TRP A 352 -50.09 9.16 -12.34
CA TRP A 352 -50.42 10.32 -13.21
C TRP A 352 -50.25 11.75 -12.61
N PRO A 353 -50.08 12.86 -13.40
CA PRO A 353 -50.53 13.05 -14.79
C PRO A 353 -49.64 13.84 -15.78
N ASP A 354 -50.07 13.71 -17.05
CA ASP A 354 -50.14 14.63 -18.20
C ASP A 354 -49.30 15.91 -18.32
N GLY A 355 -48.80 16.10 -19.53
CA GLY A 355 -48.43 17.39 -20.12
C GLY A 355 -48.21 17.21 -21.63
N GLY A 356 -49.23 17.52 -22.41
CA GLY A 356 -49.29 17.31 -23.86
C GLY A 356 -48.77 18.45 -24.73
N ASP A 357 -49.27 18.41 -25.97
CA ASP A 357 -48.99 19.19 -27.19
C ASP A 357 -47.67 18.86 -27.91
N GLY A 358 -47.64 18.49 -29.19
CA GLY A 358 -48.65 18.65 -30.24
C GLY A 358 -48.12 19.61 -31.30
N THR A 359 -47.34 19.11 -32.25
CA THR A 359 -47.12 19.78 -33.56
C THR A 359 -46.42 18.80 -34.51
N GLU A 360 -47.15 18.35 -35.53
CA GLU A 360 -46.54 17.88 -36.78
C GLU A 360 -45.92 19.07 -37.53
N PRO A 361 -44.94 18.83 -38.42
CA PRO A 361 -45.34 18.93 -39.82
C PRO A 361 -44.68 17.92 -40.78
N VAL A 362 -45.49 17.51 -41.76
CA VAL A 362 -45.21 17.43 -43.21
C VAL A 362 -44.15 16.44 -43.70
N ALA A 363 -44.67 15.43 -44.40
CA ALA A 363 -43.94 14.56 -45.31
C ALA A 363 -43.32 15.33 -46.49
N THR A 364 -42.07 15.02 -46.83
CA THR A 364 -41.53 15.25 -48.17
C THR A 364 -40.82 13.99 -48.63
N ASP A 365 -41.33 13.42 -49.72
CA ASP A 365 -40.72 12.32 -50.47
C ASP A 365 -39.29 12.70 -50.90
N ALA A 366 -38.32 11.85 -50.56
CA ALA A 366 -36.99 11.89 -51.15
C ALA A 366 -36.49 10.46 -51.44
N VAL A 367 -36.29 10.22 -52.72
CA VAL A 367 -35.60 9.12 -53.45
C VAL A 367 -34.53 8.38 -52.63
N PRO A 368 -34.41 7.03 -52.74
CA PRO A 368 -33.49 6.24 -51.92
C PRO A 368 -32.02 6.50 -52.30
N ARG A 369 -31.25 7.02 -51.35
CA ARG A 369 -29.78 7.03 -51.38
C ARG A 369 -29.24 5.71 -50.82
N PRO A 370 -28.12 5.16 -51.32
CA PRO A 370 -27.51 3.99 -50.71
C PRO A 370 -27.11 4.31 -49.27
N ALA A 371 -27.52 3.46 -48.34
CA ALA A 371 -27.19 3.62 -46.93
C ALA A 371 -25.67 3.59 -46.73
N SER A 372 -25.12 4.71 -46.27
CA SER A 372 -23.81 4.73 -45.60
C SER A 372 -23.96 4.04 -44.23
N PRO A 373 -23.01 3.18 -43.82
CA PRO A 373 -23.09 2.49 -42.53
C PRO A 373 -22.89 3.50 -41.38
N SER A 374 -23.89 3.62 -40.51
CA SER A 374 -23.77 4.32 -39.22
C SER A 374 -22.82 3.53 -38.30
N PRO A 375 -21.75 4.11 -37.74
CA PRO A 375 -20.82 3.37 -36.89
C PRO A 375 -21.12 3.61 -35.41
N THR A 376 -22.33 3.28 -34.93
CA THR A 376 -22.57 3.25 -33.46
C THR A 376 -23.82 2.44 -33.13
N GLY A 377 -23.71 1.10 -33.20
CA GLY A 377 -24.66 0.21 -32.56
C GLY A 377 -24.22 -0.04 -31.12
N LEU A 378 -25.01 0.44 -30.14
CA LEU A 378 -25.00 -0.17 -28.81
C LEU A 378 -25.31 -1.68 -28.97
N PRO A 379 -24.73 -2.58 -28.16
CA PRO A 379 -25.07 -4.00 -28.21
C PRO A 379 -26.59 -4.12 -28.07
N ALA A 380 -27.23 -4.78 -29.05
CA ALA A 380 -28.63 -5.12 -28.94
C ALA A 380 -28.80 -5.97 -27.67
N ALA A 381 -29.38 -5.38 -26.63
CA ALA A 381 -29.51 -5.99 -25.33
C ALA A 381 -30.14 -7.40 -25.47
N GLY A 382 -29.39 -8.42 -25.07
CA GLY A 382 -29.86 -9.80 -25.01
C GLY A 382 -29.62 -10.70 -26.23
N ARG A 383 -28.97 -10.25 -27.32
CA ARG A 383 -28.55 -11.16 -28.42
C ARG A 383 -27.03 -11.37 -28.45
N PRO A 384 -26.54 -12.63 -28.53
CA PRO A 384 -25.11 -12.88 -28.62
C PRO A 384 -24.52 -12.39 -29.95
N GLY A 385 -23.57 -11.45 -29.89
CA GLY A 385 -22.88 -10.86 -31.05
C GLY A 385 -21.38 -10.73 -30.83
N PRO A 386 -20.59 -10.49 -31.90
CA PRO A 386 -19.17 -10.24 -31.75
C PRO A 386 -18.90 -8.83 -31.18
N LEU A 387 -17.93 -8.75 -30.28
CA LEU A 387 -17.35 -7.48 -29.85
C LEU A 387 -16.07 -7.24 -30.64
N ARG A 388 -16.00 -6.12 -31.35
CA ARG A 388 -14.89 -5.78 -32.24
C ARG A 388 -14.13 -4.56 -31.75
N ASP A 389 -12.79 -4.64 -31.77
CA ASP A 389 -11.94 -3.48 -31.55
C ASP A 389 -12.01 -2.49 -32.74
N ALA A 390 -11.37 -1.34 -32.61
CA ALA A 390 -11.31 -0.33 -33.67
C ALA A 390 -10.65 -0.83 -34.98
N ALA A 391 -9.86 -1.91 -34.93
CA ALA A 391 -9.25 -2.55 -36.09
C ALA A 391 -10.15 -3.66 -36.69
N GLY A 392 -11.35 -3.86 -36.16
CA GLY A 392 -12.34 -4.83 -36.66
C GLY A 392 -12.11 -6.27 -36.20
N ARG A 393 -11.20 -6.51 -35.25
CA ARG A 393 -10.86 -7.83 -34.69
C ARG A 393 -11.75 -8.17 -33.52
N CYS A 394 -12.05 -9.46 -33.34
CA CYS A 394 -13.03 -9.93 -32.38
C CYS A 394 -12.39 -10.27 -31.04
N LEU A 395 -13.14 -9.97 -29.97
CA LEU A 395 -12.90 -10.54 -28.65
C LEU A 395 -13.17 -12.05 -28.69
N ASP A 396 -12.17 -12.85 -28.36
CA ASP A 396 -12.21 -14.30 -28.40
C ASP A 396 -11.67 -14.91 -27.10
N VAL A 397 -11.89 -16.22 -26.93
CA VAL A 397 -11.36 -17.01 -25.83
C VAL A 397 -10.26 -17.92 -26.35
N LYS A 398 -9.07 -17.83 -25.75
CA LYS A 398 -7.94 -18.66 -26.15
C LYS A 398 -8.17 -20.11 -25.76
N GLY A 399 -8.08 -21.02 -26.74
CA GLY A 399 -8.18 -22.47 -26.54
C GLY A 399 -9.61 -23.00 -26.48
N GLY A 400 -10.46 -22.45 -25.59
CA GLY A 400 -11.86 -22.86 -25.45
C GLY A 400 -12.58 -22.20 -24.26
N PRO A 401 -13.91 -22.38 -24.12
CA PRO A 401 -14.72 -21.70 -23.11
C PRO A 401 -14.61 -22.38 -21.74
N GLU A 402 -13.46 -22.25 -21.09
CA GLU A 402 -13.20 -22.77 -19.74
C GLU A 402 -12.93 -21.64 -18.74
N ALA A 403 -13.25 -21.86 -17.47
CA ALA A 403 -12.92 -20.90 -16.41
C ALA A 403 -11.39 -20.78 -16.27
N GLY A 404 -10.87 -19.55 -16.26
CA GLY A 404 -9.46 -19.23 -16.29
C GLY A 404 -8.87 -19.07 -17.69
N ALA A 405 -9.63 -19.36 -18.76
CA ALA A 405 -9.15 -19.14 -20.13
C ALA A 405 -9.00 -17.63 -20.40
N SER A 406 -7.89 -17.24 -21.05
CA SER A 406 -7.63 -15.83 -21.35
C SER A 406 -8.52 -15.31 -22.47
N ALA A 407 -9.04 -14.10 -22.29
CA ALA A 407 -9.64 -13.33 -23.37
C ALA A 407 -8.52 -12.75 -24.26
N VAL A 408 -8.68 -12.85 -25.58
CA VAL A 408 -7.69 -12.41 -26.57
C VAL A 408 -8.35 -11.69 -27.73
N LEU A 409 -7.58 -10.92 -28.49
CA LEU A 409 -7.97 -10.46 -29.81
C LEU A 409 -7.74 -11.55 -30.85
N ALA A 410 -8.73 -11.81 -31.69
CA ALA A 410 -8.63 -12.76 -32.80
C ALA A 410 -9.18 -12.18 -34.10
N ALA A 411 -8.75 -12.76 -35.22
CA ALA A 411 -9.48 -12.58 -36.47
C ALA A 411 -10.92 -13.09 -36.28
N CYS A 412 -11.89 -12.33 -36.79
CA CYS A 412 -13.29 -12.71 -36.63
C CYS A 412 -13.62 -13.93 -37.49
N SER A 413 -13.99 -15.03 -36.84
CA SER A 413 -14.31 -16.33 -37.44
C SER A 413 -15.79 -16.67 -37.35
N GLY A 414 -16.55 -15.97 -36.50
CA GLY A 414 -17.94 -16.32 -36.19
C GLY A 414 -18.08 -17.48 -35.20
N SER A 415 -16.97 -17.94 -34.62
CA SER A 415 -16.95 -18.95 -33.55
C SER A 415 -17.87 -18.55 -32.38
N ALA A 416 -18.44 -19.54 -31.70
CA ALA A 416 -19.21 -19.32 -30.47
C ALA A 416 -18.35 -18.62 -29.39
N THR A 417 -17.04 -18.87 -29.34
CA THR A 417 -16.10 -18.24 -28.40
C THR A 417 -15.92 -16.73 -28.65
N GLN A 418 -16.32 -16.25 -29.82
CA GLN A 418 -16.30 -14.84 -30.19
C GLN A 418 -17.66 -14.15 -30.01
N ARG A 419 -18.65 -14.84 -29.41
CA ARG A 419 -20.00 -14.30 -29.23
C ARG A 419 -20.25 -13.99 -27.76
N TRP A 420 -20.72 -12.76 -27.52
CA TRP A 420 -20.87 -12.17 -26.21
C TRP A 420 -22.26 -11.58 -26.07
N THR A 421 -22.85 -11.73 -24.89
CA THR A 421 -24.13 -11.12 -24.54
C THR A 421 -23.90 -10.09 -23.44
N TYR A 422 -24.23 -8.84 -23.72
CA TYR A 422 -24.25 -7.78 -22.71
C TYR A 422 -25.66 -7.72 -22.12
N GLU A 423 -25.78 -8.04 -20.84
CA GLU A 423 -27.04 -8.04 -20.11
C GLU A 423 -27.34 -6.65 -19.51
N THR A 424 -28.60 -6.41 -19.14
CA THR A 424 -29.06 -5.11 -18.64
C THR A 424 -28.42 -4.68 -17.32
N ASP A 425 -27.92 -5.64 -16.54
CA ASP A 425 -27.19 -5.38 -15.29
C ASP A 425 -25.68 -5.12 -15.52
N GLY A 426 -25.23 -5.11 -16.77
CA GLY A 426 -23.83 -4.92 -17.17
C GLY A 426 -23.03 -6.21 -17.28
N LEU A 427 -23.63 -7.37 -17.02
CA LEU A 427 -22.93 -8.66 -17.08
C LEU A 427 -22.57 -8.99 -18.54
N LEU A 428 -21.30 -9.33 -18.77
CA LEU A 428 -20.82 -9.72 -20.10
C LEU A 428 -20.62 -11.24 -20.17
N ARG A 429 -21.61 -11.95 -20.73
CA ARG A 429 -21.67 -13.42 -20.77
C ARG A 429 -21.11 -13.98 -22.08
N SER A 430 -20.31 -15.05 -21.99
CA SER A 430 -19.87 -15.81 -23.15
C SER A 430 -21.01 -16.69 -23.69
N ALA A 431 -21.22 -16.71 -25.00
CA ALA A 431 -22.19 -17.61 -25.63
C ALA A 431 -21.67 -19.06 -25.78
N ALA A 432 -20.35 -19.27 -25.66
CA ALA A 432 -19.72 -20.58 -25.81
C ALA A 432 -19.76 -21.43 -24.53
N GLY A 433 -19.89 -20.82 -23.36
CA GLY A 433 -19.89 -21.52 -22.07
C GLY A 433 -21.07 -21.13 -21.20
N THR A 434 -21.89 -22.10 -20.81
CA THR A 434 -23.01 -21.87 -19.89
C THR A 434 -22.48 -21.40 -18.53
N GLY A 435 -22.83 -20.19 -18.12
CA GLY A 435 -22.42 -19.65 -16.82
C GLY A 435 -21.02 -19.05 -16.76
N LEU A 436 -20.37 -18.80 -17.91
CA LEU A 436 -19.09 -18.09 -17.98
C LEU A 436 -19.26 -16.63 -18.41
N CYS A 437 -18.53 -15.75 -17.75
CA CYS A 437 -18.57 -14.31 -17.93
C CYS A 437 -17.15 -13.76 -18.13
N LEU A 438 -17.03 -12.64 -18.82
CA LEU A 438 -15.77 -11.90 -18.93
C LEU A 438 -15.45 -11.30 -17.57
N ASP A 439 -14.35 -11.73 -16.97
CA ASP A 439 -13.89 -11.35 -15.64
C ASP A 439 -12.65 -10.46 -15.79
N SER A 440 -12.73 -9.24 -15.28
CA SER A 440 -11.69 -8.21 -15.39
C SER A 440 -10.78 -8.10 -14.18
N HIS A 441 -11.05 -8.86 -13.11
CA HIS A 441 -10.38 -8.68 -11.82
C HIS A 441 -9.86 -9.99 -11.21
N ALA A 442 -10.07 -11.13 -11.89
CA ALA A 442 -9.56 -12.42 -11.44
C ALA A 442 -8.02 -12.52 -11.38
N ASP A 443 -7.28 -11.77 -12.22
CA ASP A 443 -5.81 -11.86 -12.26
C ASP A 443 -5.16 -10.53 -12.70
N ALA A 444 -4.79 -9.69 -11.73
CA ALA A 444 -3.89 -8.52 -11.89
C ALA A 444 -4.06 -7.70 -13.20
N GLY A 445 -5.31 -7.44 -13.60
CA GLY A 445 -5.65 -6.65 -14.78
C GLY A 445 -5.68 -7.42 -16.11
N VAL A 446 -5.38 -8.71 -16.13
CA VAL A 446 -5.63 -9.64 -17.24
C VAL A 446 -7.08 -10.09 -17.22
N VAL A 447 -7.70 -10.08 -18.39
CA VAL A 447 -9.11 -10.41 -18.55
C VAL A 447 -9.25 -11.90 -18.92
N LEU A 448 -10.03 -12.62 -18.12
CA LEU A 448 -10.20 -14.06 -18.22
C LEU A 448 -11.68 -14.42 -18.32
N LEU A 449 -11.99 -15.69 -18.62
CA LEU A 449 -13.32 -16.24 -18.38
C LEU A 449 -13.45 -16.65 -16.92
N GLY A 450 -14.37 -16.02 -16.20
CA GLY A 450 -14.76 -16.39 -14.84
C GLY A 450 -16.12 -17.07 -14.80
N ARG A 451 -16.42 -17.75 -13.68
CA ARG A 451 -17.80 -18.12 -13.37
C ARG A 451 -18.60 -16.84 -13.11
N CYS A 452 -19.72 -16.68 -13.82
CA CYS A 452 -20.63 -15.56 -13.62
C CYS A 452 -21.03 -15.43 -12.15
N ALA A 453 -21.16 -14.19 -11.69
CA ALA A 453 -21.46 -13.87 -10.30
C ALA A 453 -22.72 -13.00 -10.22
N GLY A 454 -23.53 -13.24 -9.19
CA GLY A 454 -24.74 -12.43 -8.94
C GLY A 454 -24.39 -10.99 -8.55
N ALA A 455 -25.30 -10.06 -8.84
CA ALA A 455 -25.16 -8.67 -8.40
C ALA A 455 -25.09 -8.62 -6.86
N GLY A 456 -24.16 -7.84 -6.31
CA GLY A 456 -23.94 -7.72 -4.85
C GLY A 456 -23.14 -8.85 -4.20
N SER A 457 -22.71 -9.86 -4.96
CA SER A 457 -21.70 -10.80 -4.48
C SER A 457 -20.30 -10.16 -4.48
N GLU A 458 -19.35 -10.75 -3.74
CA GLU A 458 -17.96 -10.25 -3.66
C GLU A 458 -17.31 -10.07 -5.04
N ARG A 459 -17.65 -10.92 -6.02
CA ARG A 459 -17.17 -10.85 -7.41
C ARG A 459 -18.18 -10.27 -8.39
N GLY A 460 -19.23 -9.61 -7.88
CA GLY A 460 -20.32 -9.10 -8.70
C GLY A 460 -19.84 -8.05 -9.69
N ASP A 461 -18.96 -7.16 -9.25
CA ASP A 461 -18.46 -6.05 -10.08
C ASP A 461 -17.31 -6.46 -11.01
N ASP A 462 -16.62 -7.57 -10.71
CA ASP A 462 -15.52 -8.13 -11.52
C ASP A 462 -15.95 -8.52 -12.95
N VAL A 463 -17.21 -8.96 -13.08
CA VAL A 463 -17.81 -9.49 -14.32
C VAL A 463 -18.81 -8.53 -14.98
N ARG A 464 -18.92 -7.30 -14.47
CA ARG A 464 -19.88 -6.30 -14.95
C ARG A 464 -19.18 -5.06 -15.47
N TYR A 465 -19.72 -4.52 -16.55
CA TYR A 465 -19.19 -3.36 -17.24
C TYR A 465 -20.26 -2.29 -17.45
N ASP A 466 -19.88 -1.03 -17.32
CA ASP A 466 -20.63 0.11 -17.83
C ASP A 466 -20.15 0.41 -19.25
N LEU A 467 -21.07 0.36 -20.22
CA LEU A 467 -20.78 0.69 -21.61
C LEU A 467 -20.98 2.18 -21.86
N THR A 468 -19.94 2.87 -22.34
CA THR A 468 -20.02 4.29 -22.69
C THR A 468 -20.58 4.50 -24.10
N PRO A 469 -21.14 5.68 -24.41
CA PRO A 469 -21.55 6.04 -25.78
C PRO A 469 -20.41 5.97 -26.81
N GLN A 470 -19.17 6.08 -26.36
CA GLN A 470 -17.96 5.99 -27.19
C GLN A 470 -17.53 4.54 -27.46
N GLY A 471 -18.22 3.55 -26.90
CA GLY A 471 -17.93 2.12 -27.05
C GLY A 471 -16.90 1.60 -26.05
N GLU A 472 -16.66 2.27 -24.93
CA GLU A 472 -15.73 1.78 -23.91
C GLU A 472 -16.47 0.88 -22.91
N LEU A 473 -15.86 -0.25 -22.54
CA LEU A 473 -16.38 -1.14 -21.49
C LEU A 473 -15.60 -0.88 -20.19
N LEU A 474 -16.23 -0.18 -19.25
CA LEU A 474 -15.62 0.20 -17.97
C LEU A 474 -15.99 -0.83 -16.90
N PRO A 475 -15.05 -1.56 -16.28
CA PRO A 475 -15.39 -2.50 -15.23
C PRO A 475 -15.98 -1.77 -14.03
N ARG A 476 -16.98 -2.38 -13.37
CA ARG A 476 -17.69 -1.69 -12.28
C ARG A 476 -16.90 -1.59 -10.98
N TRP A 477 -15.93 -2.47 -10.76
CA TRP A 477 -15.07 -2.43 -9.59
C TRP A 477 -14.08 -1.24 -9.63
N ASP A 478 -13.76 -0.72 -10.82
CA ASP A 478 -13.00 0.52 -11.00
C ASP A 478 -13.31 1.19 -12.36
N ARG A 479 -14.15 2.22 -12.32
CA ARG A 479 -14.57 2.99 -13.50
C ARG A 479 -13.48 3.89 -14.09
N THR A 480 -12.32 3.99 -13.46
CA THR A 480 -11.15 4.69 -14.03
C THR A 480 -10.42 3.82 -15.05
N LEU A 481 -10.75 2.53 -15.13
CA LEU A 481 -10.20 1.58 -16.09
C LEU A 481 -11.16 1.34 -17.26
N ALA A 482 -10.63 0.82 -18.37
CA ALA A 482 -11.37 0.39 -19.54
C ALA A 482 -10.79 -0.92 -20.11
N LEU A 483 -11.66 -1.78 -20.64
CA LEU A 483 -11.25 -2.98 -21.37
C LEU A 483 -10.45 -2.58 -22.61
N ALA A 484 -9.25 -3.13 -22.75
CA ALA A 484 -8.32 -2.78 -23.81
C ALA A 484 -7.57 -4.00 -24.34
N ALA A 485 -7.06 -3.87 -25.56
CA ALA A 485 -6.07 -4.80 -26.07
C ALA A 485 -4.73 -4.64 -25.34
N GLY A 486 -4.12 -5.76 -24.93
CA GLY A 486 -2.76 -5.78 -24.39
C GLY A 486 -1.70 -5.43 -25.45
N GLY A 487 -2.02 -5.60 -26.73
CA GLY A 487 -1.19 -5.25 -27.87
C GLY A 487 -1.99 -5.22 -29.17
N ASP A 488 -1.33 -4.83 -30.26
CA ASP A 488 -1.94 -4.60 -31.58
C ASP A 488 -1.90 -5.83 -32.50
N ARG A 489 -1.53 -7.01 -32.01
CA ARG A 489 -1.45 -8.26 -32.79
C ARG A 489 -2.58 -9.23 -32.45
N THR A 490 -2.95 -10.06 -33.42
CA THR A 490 -3.81 -11.22 -33.18
C THR A 490 -3.17 -12.15 -32.14
N GLY A 491 -3.97 -12.64 -31.20
CA GLY A 491 -3.54 -13.41 -30.04
C GLY A 491 -3.10 -12.55 -28.85
N ALA A 492 -3.14 -11.21 -28.96
CA ALA A 492 -2.89 -10.32 -27.83
C ALA A 492 -3.95 -10.55 -26.75
N VAL A 493 -3.51 -10.70 -25.50
CA VAL A 493 -4.38 -10.86 -24.35
C VAL A 493 -5.10 -9.56 -24.06
N LEU A 494 -6.37 -9.65 -23.66
CA LEU A 494 -7.13 -8.50 -23.20
C LEU A 494 -6.82 -8.19 -21.75
N VAL A 495 -6.79 -6.90 -21.46
CA VAL A 495 -6.46 -6.37 -20.14
C VAL A 495 -7.39 -5.20 -19.83
N VAL A 496 -7.44 -4.79 -18.58
CA VAL A 496 -7.99 -3.49 -18.18
C VAL A 496 -6.86 -2.49 -17.98
N LYS A 497 -6.97 -1.31 -18.59
CA LYS A 497 -5.98 -0.22 -18.52
C LYS A 497 -6.66 1.06 -18.06
N VAL A 498 -5.88 2.01 -17.55
CA VAL A 498 -6.38 3.37 -17.26
C VAL A 498 -7.06 3.92 -18.50
N ARG A 499 -8.27 4.45 -18.31
CA ARG A 499 -9.07 5.01 -19.39
C ARG A 499 -8.37 6.23 -20.00
N ASP A 500 -7.99 6.12 -21.26
CA ASP A 500 -7.27 7.14 -22.03
C ASP A 500 -8.04 7.60 -23.27
N GLY A 501 -9.20 6.97 -23.56
CA GLY A 501 -10.06 7.30 -24.69
C GLY A 501 -9.51 6.89 -26.05
N SER A 502 -8.40 6.14 -26.07
CA SER A 502 -7.73 5.67 -27.29
C SER A 502 -8.60 4.69 -28.08
N ALA A 503 -8.26 4.50 -29.36
CA ALA A 503 -8.94 3.53 -30.21
C ALA A 503 -8.80 2.08 -29.69
N ALA A 504 -7.76 1.78 -28.91
CA ALA A 504 -7.53 0.46 -28.33
C ALA A 504 -8.51 0.12 -27.19
N GLN A 505 -9.25 1.10 -26.67
CA GLN A 505 -10.27 0.95 -25.62
C GLN A 505 -11.70 0.98 -26.18
N ARG A 506 -11.86 1.09 -27.51
CA ARG A 506 -13.16 1.20 -28.16
C ARG A 506 -13.59 -0.13 -28.73
N TRP A 507 -14.82 -0.50 -28.40
CA TRP A 507 -15.46 -1.73 -28.79
C TRP A 507 -16.78 -1.43 -29.49
N THR A 508 -17.05 -2.17 -30.56
CA THR A 508 -18.30 -2.10 -31.31
C THR A 508 -18.95 -3.47 -31.32
N ALA A 509 -20.26 -3.49 -31.03
CA ALA A 509 -21.09 -4.67 -31.24
C ALA A 509 -21.66 -4.63 -32.66
N ALA A 510 -21.57 -5.74 -33.38
CA ALA A 510 -22.13 -5.89 -34.74
C ALA A 510 -23.38 -6.77 -34.75
#